data_AF-A0A5K1E560-F1
#
_entry.id   AF-A0A5K1E560-F1
#
_cell.length_a   1.000
_cell.length_b   1.000
_cell.length_c   1.000
_cell.angle_alpha   90.00
_cell.angle_beta   90.00
_cell.angle_gamma   90.00
#
_symmetry.space_group_name_H-M   'P 1'
#
loop_
_entity.id
_entity.type
_entity.pdbx_description
1 polymer ?
#
loop_
_entity_poly.entity_id
_entity_poly.type
_entity_poly.pdbx_seq_one_letter_code
_entity_poly.pdbx_strand_id
1 'polypeptide(L)' 'SVAEFEYVEPNGKDVGINVRKKAQTVLDLLHNKDKIREVREKASANKE' A
#
# COMPACT_ATOMS: atom_id res chain seq x y z
N SER A 1 -5.04 6.24 12.09
CA SER A 1 -4.02 5.48 11.32
C SER A 1 -4.33 5.57 9.83
N VAL A 2 -3.36 5.44 8.91
CA VAL A 2 -3.67 5.40 7.45
C VAL A 2 -4.52 4.16 7.11
N ALA A 3 -4.45 3.12 7.94
CA ALA A 3 -5.31 1.95 7.87
C ALA A 3 -6.79 2.24 8.21
N GLU A 4 -7.10 3.40 8.79
CA GLU A 4 -8.45 3.84 9.20
C GLU A 4 -8.96 5.01 8.32
N PHE A 5 -8.36 5.24 7.15
CA PHE A 5 -8.78 6.32 6.26
C PHE A 5 -10.20 6.05 5.72
N GLU A 6 -11.09 7.03 5.84
CA GLU A 6 -12.47 6.95 5.39
C GLU A 6 -12.78 8.07 4.39
N TYR A 7 -13.27 7.67 3.21
CA TYR A 7 -13.81 8.61 2.24
C TYR A 7 -14.83 7.89 1.36
N VAL A 8 -16.06 8.37 1.41
CA VAL A 8 -17.18 7.85 0.61
C VAL A 8 -17.66 8.97 -0.29
N GLU A 9 -17.66 8.73 -1.60
CA GLU A 9 -18.17 9.70 -2.57
C GLU A 9 -19.68 9.89 -2.40
N PRO A 10 -20.26 11.03 -2.85
CA PRO A 10 -21.70 11.29 -2.73
C PRO A 10 -22.62 10.23 -3.37
N ASN A 11 -22.10 9.44 -4.32
CA ASN A 11 -22.79 8.31 -4.94
C ASN A 11 -22.76 7.02 -4.09
N GLY A 12 -22.22 7.07 -2.87
CA GLY A 12 -22.09 5.94 -1.95
C GLY A 12 -20.85 5.06 -2.18
N LYS A 13 -19.97 5.41 -3.12
CA LYS A 13 -18.75 4.63 -3.40
C LYS A 13 -17.69 4.91 -2.34
N ASP A 14 -17.33 3.88 -1.58
CA ASP A 14 -16.16 3.91 -0.69
C ASP A 14 -14.88 3.91 -1.53
N VAL A 15 -14.24 5.06 -1.63
CA VAL A 15 -12.93 5.24 -2.27
C VAL A 15 -11.80 5.23 -1.24
N GLY A 16 -12.13 5.41 0.04
CA GLY A 16 -11.19 5.25 1.14
C GLY A 16 -10.62 3.82 1.24
N ILE A 17 -11.38 2.82 0.79
CA ILE A 17 -10.90 1.43 0.72
C ILE A 17 -9.61 1.27 -0.09
N ASN A 18 -9.39 2.10 -1.12
CA ASN A 18 -8.17 2.05 -1.93
C ASN A 18 -6.96 2.49 -1.12
N VAL A 19 -7.14 3.50 -0.26
CA VAL A 19 -6.11 4.01 0.65
C VAL A 19 -5.83 2.96 1.72
N ARG A 20 -6.86 2.39 2.36
CA ARG A 20 -6.70 1.36 3.40
C ARG A 20 -5.98 0.12 2.87
N LYS A 21 -6.36 -0.38 1.69
CA LYS A 21 -5.68 -1.50 1.03
C LYS A 21 -4.20 -1.19 0.73
N LYS A 22 -3.90 0.00 0.21
CA LYS A 22 -2.50 0.40 -0.07
C LYS A 22 -1.69 0.53 1.21
N ALA A 23 -2.28 1.09 2.28
CA ALA A 23 -1.64 1.19 3.58
C ALA A 23 -1.30 -0.19 4.15
N GLN A 24 -2.24 -1.15 4.07
CA GLN A 24 -2.00 -2.52 4.52
C GLN A 24 -0.83 -3.16 3.78
N THR A 25 -0.78 -3.07 2.45
CA THR A 25 0.35 -3.59 1.66
C THR A 25 1.69 -2.99 2.08
N VAL A 26 1.73 -1.69 2.38
CA VAL A 26 2.96 -1.02 2.84
C VAL A 26 3.34 -1.50 4.23
N LEU A 27 2.38 -1.61 5.16
CA LEU A 27 2.63 -2.11 6.51
C LEU A 27 3.14 -3.56 6.49
N ASP A 28 2.51 -4.43 5.70
CA ASP A 28 2.92 -5.82 5.54
C ASP A 28 4.35 -5.94 4.97
N LEU A 29 4.70 -5.06 4.02
CA LEU A 29 6.05 -4.98 3.48
C LEU A 29 7.04 -4.54 4.57
N LEU A 30 6.71 -3.51 5.36
CA LEU A 30 7.59 -2.99 6.41
C LEU A 30 7.86 -4.01 7.52
N HIS A 31 6.92 -4.92 7.80
CA HIS A 31 7.08 -5.99 8.77
C HIS A 31 7.94 -7.17 8.26
N ASN A 32 8.30 -7.21 6.97
CA ASN A 32 9.07 -8.29 6.38
C ASN A 32 10.38 -7.79 5.74
N LYS A 33 11.49 -7.90 6.48
CA LYS A 33 12.81 -7.40 6.06
C LYS A 33 13.34 -8.05 4.78
N ASP A 34 13.12 -9.34 4.59
CA ASP A 34 13.61 -10.06 3.40
C ASP A 34 12.85 -9.62 2.14
N LYS A 35 11.54 -9.47 2.25
CA LYS A 35 10.68 -9.00 1.16
C LYS A 35 11.00 -7.56 0.75
N ILE A 36 11.40 -6.69 1.69
CA ILE A 36 11.86 -5.33 1.37
C ILE A 36 13.07 -5.37 0.43
N ARG A 37 14.04 -6.25 0.70
CA ARG A 37 15.25 -6.36 -0.12
C ARG A 37 14.91 -6.80 -1.54
N GLU A 38 14.14 -7.88 -1.67
CA GLU A 38 13.72 -8.42 -2.97
C GLU A 38 12.98 -7.36 -3.81
N VAL A 39 12.02 -6.67 -3.20
CA VAL A 39 11.25 -5.63 -3.90
C VAL A 39 12.13 -4.46 -4.34
N ARG A 40 13.15 -4.07 -3.55
CA ARG A 40 14.10 -3.01 -3.91
C ARG A 40 15.00 -3.42 -5.07
N GLU A 41 15.52 -4.65 -5.07
CA GLU A 41 16.35 -5.17 -6.17
C GLU A 41 15.56 -5.19 -7.48
N LYS A 42 14.34 -5.74 -7.45
CA LYS A 42 13.44 -5.74 -8.62
C LYS A 42 13.08 -4.33 -9.08
N ALA A 43 12.81 -3.40 -8.16
CA ALA A 43 12.50 -2.01 -8.50
C ALA A 43 13.70 -1.28 -9.12
N SER A 44 14.92 -1.58 -8.67
CA SER A 44 16.14 -1.06 -9.26
C SER A 44 16.31 -1.56 -10.70
N ALA A 45 16.15 -2.87 -10.94
CA ALA A 45 16.25 -3.46 -12.28
C ALA A 45 15.20 -2.90 -13.26
N ASN A 46 13.98 -2.61 -12.81
CA ASN A 46 12.95 -2.00 -13.65
C ASN A 46 13.15 -0.50 -13.93
N LYS A 47 14.04 0.16 -13.18
CA LYS A 47 14.34 1.59 -13.33
C LYS A 47 15.45 1.82 -14.37
N GLU A 48 16.28 0.81 -14.61
CA GLU A 48 17.30 0.79 -15.68
C GLU A 48 16.67 0.68 -17.07
#